data_AF-A0A7R9VQF6-F1
#
_entry.id   AF-A0A7R9VQF6-F1
#
_cell.length_a   1.000
_cell.length_b   1.000
_cell.length_c   1.000
_cell.angle_alpha   90.00
_cell.angle_beta   90.00
_cell.angle_gamma   90.00
#
_symmetry.space_group_name_H-M   'P 1'
#
loop_
_entity.id
_entity.type
_entity.pdbx_description
1 polymer ?
#
loop_
_entity_poly.entity_id
_entity_poly.type
_entity_poly.pdbx_seq_one_letter_code
_entity_poly.pdbx_strand_id
1 'polypeptide(L)'
;EDTLQELSYEERLAKITACDLPSSCQDGMLDVVSIRGSVHLGQIRVGLSNAQLVCQCREATIKLKKKIPIQIDGEPWRQNACTLRVKRKKDPAIMLHRSPDESGGVETEMANLLDWAEERKIIDQTVHATLMREFSRRIENKTRQRRVRSQENLFFSTKRPKFIGNPSSQ
;
A
#
# COMPACT_ATOMS: atom_id res chain seq x y z
N GLU A 1 13.69 -29.89 12.13
CA GLU A 1 13.67 -28.78 13.10
C GLU A 1 15.01 -28.07 13.26
N ASP A 2 16.04 -28.32 12.43
CA ASP A 2 17.37 -27.69 12.61
C ASP A 2 17.96 -27.17 11.28
N THR A 3 17.57 -25.99 10.82
CA THR A 3 18.29 -25.32 9.69
C THR A 3 18.11 -23.80 9.62
N LEU A 4 17.73 -23.16 10.73
CA LEU A 4 17.58 -21.69 10.81
C LEU A 4 18.52 -21.05 11.84
N GLN A 5 19.35 -21.84 12.54
CA GLN A 5 20.22 -21.34 13.61
C GLN A 5 21.60 -20.87 13.12
N GLU A 6 22.04 -21.21 11.91
CA GLU A 6 23.37 -20.87 11.37
C GLU A 6 23.34 -19.87 10.20
N LEU A 7 22.39 -18.95 10.19
CA LEU A 7 22.40 -17.82 9.24
C LEU A 7 22.86 -16.56 9.96
N SER A 8 23.78 -15.80 9.37
CA SER A 8 24.18 -14.49 9.87
C SER A 8 22.97 -13.54 9.90
N TYR A 9 23.00 -12.52 10.78
CA TYR A 9 21.89 -11.57 10.91
C TYR A 9 21.53 -10.92 9.57
N GLU A 10 22.53 -10.59 8.77
CA GLU A 10 22.39 -10.01 7.43
C GLU A 10 21.71 -10.98 6.45
N GLU A 11 22.09 -12.27 6.44
CA GLU A 11 21.44 -13.28 5.57
C GLU A 11 20.01 -13.59 5.99
N ARG A 12 19.72 -13.55 7.30
CA ARG A 12 18.35 -13.64 7.81
C ARG A 12 17.54 -12.44 7.36
N LEU A 13 18.12 -11.24 7.41
CA LEU A 13 17.48 -10.01 6.95
C LEU A 13 17.18 -10.10 5.46
N ALA A 14 18.16 -10.49 4.64
CA ALA A 14 18.01 -10.63 3.19
C ALA A 14 16.96 -11.68 2.80
N LYS A 15 16.90 -12.83 3.48
CA LYS A 15 15.87 -13.86 3.24
C LYS A 15 14.47 -13.42 3.67
N ILE A 16 14.36 -12.65 4.74
CA ILE A 16 13.09 -12.04 5.16
C ILE A 16 12.66 -10.99 4.12
N THR A 17 13.63 -10.20 3.62
CA THR A 17 13.44 -9.08 2.68
C THR A 17 13.28 -9.53 1.22
N ALA A 18 13.20 -10.83 0.91
CA ALA A 18 13.20 -11.40 -0.46
C ALA A 18 11.91 -11.11 -1.28
N CYS A 19 11.29 -9.96 -1.06
CA CYS A 19 10.09 -9.52 -1.73
C CYS A 19 10.37 -8.16 -2.37
N ASP A 20 11.05 -8.22 -3.50
CA ASP A 20 11.47 -7.06 -4.31
C ASP A 20 10.34 -6.57 -5.25
N LEU A 21 9.15 -7.16 -5.18
CA LEU A 21 8.03 -6.71 -5.99
C LEU A 21 7.45 -5.41 -5.41
N PRO A 22 7.23 -4.39 -6.24
CA PRO A 22 6.63 -3.17 -5.75
C PRO A 22 5.23 -3.40 -5.18
N SER A 23 4.96 -2.84 -4.00
CA SER A 23 3.63 -2.84 -3.34
C SER A 23 2.47 -2.58 -4.31
N SER A 24 1.46 -3.45 -4.28
CA SER A 24 0.19 -3.31 -4.99
C SER A 24 -0.94 -3.86 -4.12
N CYS A 25 -2.12 -3.24 -4.15
CA CYS A 25 -3.27 -3.78 -3.42
C CYS A 25 -4.04 -4.87 -4.21
N GLN A 26 -3.62 -5.20 -5.43
CA GLN A 26 -4.33 -6.07 -6.38
C GLN A 26 -3.55 -7.34 -6.70
N ASP A 27 -2.31 -7.48 -6.23
CA ASP A 27 -1.44 -8.64 -6.50
C ASP A 27 -1.76 -9.86 -5.60
N GLY A 28 -2.60 -9.67 -4.58
CA GLY A 28 -2.96 -10.72 -3.63
C GLY A 28 -1.95 -10.92 -2.50
N MET A 29 -0.98 -10.02 -2.34
CA MET A 29 0.07 -10.07 -1.33
C MET A 29 -0.22 -9.09 -0.18
N LEU A 30 0.36 -9.39 0.99
CA LEU A 30 0.40 -8.55 2.18
C LEU A 30 1.82 -8.01 2.32
N ASP A 31 1.95 -6.70 2.41
CA ASP A 31 3.22 -6.05 2.74
C ASP A 31 3.37 -5.96 4.26
N VAL A 32 4.38 -6.63 4.81
CA VAL A 32 4.74 -6.53 6.23
C VAL A 32 5.81 -5.47 6.35
N VAL A 33 5.52 -4.36 7.01
CA VAL A 33 6.45 -3.25 7.17
C VAL A 33 6.75 -2.97 8.64
N SER A 34 7.92 -2.41 8.92
CA SER A 34 8.33 -1.96 10.25
C SER A 34 8.53 -0.45 10.30
N ILE A 35 8.12 0.14 11.43
CA ILE A 35 8.26 1.56 11.73
C ILE A 35 8.94 1.67 13.10
N ARG A 36 9.99 2.50 13.18
CA ARG A 36 10.92 2.55 14.32
C ARG A 36 10.45 3.45 15.47
N GLY A 37 9.48 4.33 15.23
CA GLY A 37 8.93 5.24 16.24
C GLY A 37 8.16 6.41 15.63
N SER A 38 7.64 7.30 16.48
CA SER A 38 6.77 8.41 16.08
C SER A 38 7.46 9.43 15.18
N VAL A 39 8.75 9.69 15.37
CA VAL A 39 9.53 10.59 14.49
C VAL A 39 9.63 10.00 13.08
N HIS A 40 9.96 8.71 12.97
CA HIS A 40 10.01 8.01 11.69
C HIS A 40 8.63 8.01 11.01
N LEU A 41 7.56 7.76 11.77
CA LEU A 41 6.19 7.84 11.26
C LEU A 41 5.84 9.26 10.76
N GLY A 42 6.26 10.30 11.48
CA GLY A 42 6.08 11.70 11.08
C GLY A 42 6.81 12.03 9.78
N GLN A 43 8.06 11.59 9.62
CA GLN A 43 8.83 11.74 8.38
C GLN A 43 8.18 11.01 7.20
N ILE A 44 7.64 9.81 7.42
CA ILE A 44 6.87 9.08 6.40
C ILE A 44 5.64 9.90 5.99
N ARG A 45 4.91 10.47 6.95
CA ARG A 45 3.71 11.26 6.68
C ARG A 45 3.98 12.49 5.81
N VAL A 46 5.13 13.13 5.99
CA VAL A 46 5.55 14.32 5.21
C VAL A 46 6.38 13.96 3.97
N GLY A 47 6.61 12.68 3.67
CA GLY A 47 7.34 12.22 2.49
C GLY A 47 8.87 12.34 2.57
N LEU A 48 9.43 12.47 3.77
CA LEU A 48 10.88 12.53 4.02
C LEU A 48 11.50 11.16 4.37
N SER A 49 10.68 10.12 4.54
CA SER A 49 11.13 8.76 4.82
C SER A 49 10.12 7.73 4.32
N ASN A 50 10.48 6.45 4.34
CA ASN A 50 9.65 5.32 3.92
C ASN A 50 9.62 4.25 5.02
N ALA A 51 8.50 3.54 5.13
CA ALA A 51 8.45 2.36 6.00
C ALA A 51 9.44 1.29 5.50
N GLN A 52 10.07 0.57 6.42
CA GLN A 52 10.99 -0.50 6.05
C GLN A 52 10.18 -1.76 5.76
N LEU A 53 10.17 -2.19 4.49
CA LEU A 53 9.59 -3.49 4.10
C LEU A 53 10.37 -4.61 4.78
N VAL A 54 9.64 -5.46 5.49
CA VAL A 54 10.16 -6.66 6.13
C VAL A 54 10.01 -7.83 5.18
N CYS A 55 8.79 -8.08 4.68
CA CYS A 55 8.53 -9.13 3.70
C CYS A 55 7.18 -8.91 2.99
N GLN A 56 6.94 -9.68 1.93
CA GLN A 56 5.62 -9.84 1.32
C GLN A 56 5.14 -11.29 1.45
N CYS A 57 3.87 -11.50 1.77
CA CYS A 57 3.33 -12.85 1.96
C CYS A 57 1.83 -12.91 1.65
N ARG A 58 1.27 -14.11 1.42
CA ARG A 58 -0.19 -14.28 1.25
C ARG A 58 -0.92 -14.44 2.58
N GLU A 59 -0.21 -14.92 3.60
CA GLU A 59 -0.70 -15.12 4.96
C GLU A 59 0.42 -14.77 5.94
N ALA A 60 0.09 -14.02 6.99
CA ALA A 60 0.98 -13.66 8.08
C ALA A 60 0.45 -14.22 9.41
N THR A 61 1.33 -14.86 10.18
CA THR A 61 1.04 -15.29 11.55
C THR A 61 1.89 -14.48 12.52
N ILE A 62 1.23 -13.73 13.41
CA ILE A 62 1.85 -12.78 14.34
C ILE A 62 1.60 -13.26 15.76
N LYS A 63 2.67 -13.62 16.49
CA LYS A 63 2.59 -14.06 17.89
C LYS A 63 2.86 -12.90 18.84
N LEU A 64 1.84 -12.47 19.56
CA LEU A 64 1.92 -11.43 20.59
C LEU A 64 2.27 -12.07 21.93
N LYS A 65 3.45 -11.72 22.48
CA LYS A 65 3.94 -12.26 23.76
C LYS A 65 3.42 -11.51 24.99
N LYS A 66 2.84 -10.32 24.80
CA LYS A 66 2.37 -9.43 25.88
C LYS A 66 1.19 -8.58 25.40
N LYS A 67 0.54 -7.89 26.35
CA LYS A 67 -0.55 -6.96 26.04
C LYS A 67 -0.03 -5.74 25.28
N ILE A 68 -0.47 -5.53 24.04
CA ILE A 68 -0.06 -4.40 23.19
C ILE A 68 -1.25 -3.67 22.57
N PRO A 69 -1.11 -2.39 22.21
CA PRO A 69 -2.12 -1.69 21.40
C PRO A 69 -2.09 -2.24 19.97
N ILE A 70 -3.28 -2.49 19.41
CA ILE A 70 -3.46 -2.82 17.99
C ILE A 70 -4.60 -1.98 17.42
N GLN A 71 -4.60 -1.81 16.09
CA GLN A 71 -5.62 -1.08 15.36
C GLN A 71 -5.93 -1.83 14.07
N ILE A 72 -7.21 -2.04 13.78
CA ILE A 72 -7.71 -2.64 12.53
C ILE A 72 -8.88 -1.79 12.05
N ASP A 73 -8.91 -1.45 10.76
CA ASP A 73 -9.99 -0.69 10.11
C ASP A 73 -10.42 0.59 10.84
N GLY A 74 -9.48 1.24 11.54
CA GLY A 74 -9.71 2.47 12.28
C GLY A 74 -9.97 2.27 13.77
N GLU A 75 -10.37 1.07 14.20
CA GLU A 75 -10.75 0.75 15.58
C GLU A 75 -9.52 0.33 16.41
N PRO A 76 -9.15 1.07 17.48
CA PRO A 76 -8.03 0.71 18.34
C PRO A 76 -8.47 -0.10 19.56
N TRP A 77 -7.66 -1.07 20.00
CA TRP A 77 -7.85 -1.76 21.28
C TRP A 77 -6.55 -2.30 21.88
N ARG A 78 -6.60 -2.77 23.13
CA ARG A 78 -5.46 -3.44 23.79
C ARG A 78 -5.62 -4.95 23.74
N GLN A 79 -4.86 -5.59 22.87
CA GLN A 79 -4.86 -7.04 22.69
C GLN A 79 -3.95 -7.72 23.71
N ASN A 80 -4.47 -8.67 24.49
CA ASN A 80 -3.67 -9.55 25.35
C ASN A 80 -2.80 -10.49 24.49
N ALA A 81 -1.86 -11.21 25.12
CA ALA A 81 -1.03 -12.20 24.43
C ALA A 81 -1.91 -13.19 23.63
N CYS A 82 -1.65 -13.33 22.34
CA CYS A 82 -2.40 -14.17 21.42
C CYS A 82 -1.61 -14.43 20.13
N THR A 83 -2.13 -15.29 19.25
CA THR A 83 -1.62 -15.48 17.90
C THR A 83 -2.63 -14.94 16.90
N LEU A 84 -2.27 -13.90 16.16
CA LEU A 84 -3.08 -13.32 15.10
C LEU A 84 -2.72 -13.97 13.76
N ARG A 85 -3.72 -14.29 12.96
CA ARG A 85 -3.55 -14.79 11.58
C ARG A 85 -4.22 -13.83 10.62
N VAL A 86 -3.43 -13.26 9.72
CA VAL A 86 -3.88 -12.30 8.72
C VAL A 86 -3.75 -12.94 7.35
N LYS A 87 -4.86 -13.02 6.61
CA LYS A 87 -4.89 -13.56 5.25
C LYS A 87 -5.83 -12.73 4.40
N ARG A 88 -5.52 -12.62 3.11
CA ARG A 88 -6.43 -11.97 2.16
C ARG A 88 -7.69 -12.82 1.98
N LYS A 89 -8.86 -12.20 2.12
CA LYS A 89 -10.13 -12.85 1.76
C LYS A 89 -10.20 -12.98 0.23
N LYS A 90 -10.77 -14.09 -0.26
CA LYS A 90 -10.96 -14.30 -1.71
C LYS A 90 -11.93 -13.28 -2.29
N ASP A 91 -12.97 -12.97 -1.53
CA ASP A 91 -14.01 -12.03 -1.96
C ASP A 91 -13.57 -10.60 -1.67
N PRO A 92 -13.62 -9.70 -2.66
CA PRO A 92 -13.36 -8.28 -2.44
C PRO A 92 -14.46 -7.68 -1.56
N ALA A 93 -14.08 -6.72 -0.72
CA ALA A 93 -15.03 -5.88 -0.01
C ALA A 93 -15.38 -4.66 -0.87
N ILE A 94 -16.67 -4.35 -0.97
CA ILE A 94 -17.13 -3.09 -1.55
C ILE A 94 -16.88 -2.01 -0.49
N MET A 95 -15.96 -1.09 -0.77
CA MET A 95 -15.67 0.03 0.13
C MET A 95 -16.56 1.21 -0.21
N LEU A 96 -17.15 1.85 0.81
CA LEU A 96 -17.83 3.12 0.63
C LEU A 96 -16.80 4.18 0.24
N HIS A 97 -17.05 4.86 -0.88
CA HIS A 97 -16.24 5.98 -1.31
C HIS A 97 -16.78 7.28 -0.74
N ARG A 98 -15.89 8.10 -0.18
CA ARG A 98 -16.21 9.51 0.12
C ARG A 98 -15.94 10.30 -1.15
N SER A 99 -16.99 10.77 -1.81
CA SER A 99 -16.84 11.74 -2.89
C SER A 99 -16.58 13.13 -2.25
N PRO A 100 -15.48 13.82 -2.60
CA PRO A 100 -15.31 15.23 -2.24
C PRO A 100 -16.23 16.15 -3.05
N ASP A 101 -16.71 15.66 -4.20
CA ASP A 101 -17.57 16.39 -5.14
C ASP A 101 -18.95 15.70 -5.19
N GLU A 102 -20.04 16.47 -5.30
CA GLU A 102 -21.42 15.95 -5.35
C GLU A 102 -21.65 14.91 -6.48
N SER A 103 -20.78 14.86 -7.49
CA SER A 103 -20.95 13.99 -8.66
C SER A 103 -20.29 12.61 -8.54
N GLY A 104 -19.46 12.35 -7.52
CA GLY A 104 -18.67 11.11 -7.46
C GLY A 104 -17.59 11.07 -8.55
N GLY A 105 -16.42 10.52 -8.24
CA GLY A 105 -15.33 10.46 -9.23
C GLY A 105 -15.65 9.54 -10.41
N VAL A 106 -14.72 9.41 -11.35
CA VAL A 106 -14.84 8.52 -12.53
C VAL A 106 -15.21 7.07 -12.15
N GLU A 107 -14.80 6.61 -10.97
CA GLU A 107 -15.16 5.27 -10.48
C GLU A 107 -16.63 5.14 -10.07
N THR A 108 -17.22 6.20 -9.48
CA THR A 108 -18.65 6.23 -9.16
C THR A 108 -19.49 6.22 -10.43
N GLU A 109 -19.10 7.02 -11.43
CA GLU A 109 -19.80 7.04 -12.72
C GLU A 109 -19.71 5.71 -13.45
N MET A 110 -18.54 5.04 -13.39
CA MET A 110 -18.37 3.70 -13.93
C MET A 110 -19.26 2.67 -13.22
N ALA A 111 -19.37 2.74 -11.89
CA ALA A 111 -20.26 1.87 -11.12
C ALA A 111 -21.72 2.10 -11.54
N ASN A 112 -22.18 3.36 -11.57
CA ASN A 112 -23.54 3.72 -12.00
C ASN A 112 -23.86 3.20 -13.41
N LEU A 113 -22.91 3.33 -14.35
CA LEU A 113 -23.07 2.84 -15.72
C LEU A 113 -23.24 1.32 -15.78
N LEU A 114 -22.44 0.59 -15.00
CA LEU A 114 -22.51 -0.86 -14.99
C LEU A 114 -23.77 -1.36 -14.26
N ASP A 115 -24.17 -0.71 -13.17
CA ASP A 115 -25.43 -0.98 -12.46
C ASP A 115 -26.63 -0.82 -13.42
N TRP A 116 -26.66 0.27 -14.20
CA TRP A 116 -27.67 0.50 -15.23
C TRP A 116 -27.69 -0.58 -16.33
N ALA A 117 -26.50 -1.06 -16.73
CA ALA A 117 -26.39 -2.08 -17.77
C ALA A 117 -26.85 -3.46 -17.26
N GLU A 118 -26.58 -3.76 -15.99
CA GLU A 118 -27.04 -4.99 -15.33
C GLU A 118 -28.56 -4.97 -15.13
N GLU A 119 -29.13 -3.83 -14.69
CA GLU A 119 -30.58 -3.66 -14.53
C GLU A 119 -31.35 -3.91 -15.83
N ARG A 120 -30.80 -3.44 -16.95
CA ARG A 120 -31.37 -3.65 -18.29
C ARG A 120 -31.03 -5.00 -18.91
N LYS A 121 -30.33 -5.87 -18.18
CA LYS A 121 -29.87 -7.19 -18.63
C LYS A 121 -29.01 -7.12 -19.91
N ILE A 122 -28.32 -6.01 -20.12
CA ILE A 122 -27.34 -5.84 -21.20
C ILE A 122 -26.07 -6.62 -20.83
N ILE A 123 -25.73 -6.66 -19.55
CA ILE A 123 -24.62 -7.45 -18.99
C ILE A 123 -25.11 -8.33 -17.84
N ASP A 124 -24.36 -9.41 -17.56
CA ASP A 124 -24.56 -10.27 -16.39
C ASP A 124 -23.71 -9.79 -15.20
N GLN A 125 -24.09 -10.21 -13.99
CA GLN A 125 -23.39 -9.90 -12.74
C GLN A 125 -21.91 -10.32 -12.79
N THR A 126 -21.60 -11.43 -13.46
CA THR A 126 -20.22 -11.90 -13.66
C THR A 126 -19.40 -10.94 -14.51
N VAL A 127 -20.03 -10.39 -15.55
CA VAL A 127 -19.41 -9.41 -16.45
C VAL A 127 -19.23 -8.09 -15.71
N HIS A 128 -20.25 -7.63 -14.99
CA HIS A 128 -20.22 -6.45 -14.13
C HIS A 128 -19.00 -6.48 -13.19
N ALA A 129 -18.87 -7.54 -12.39
CA ALA A 129 -17.77 -7.70 -11.44
C ALA A 129 -16.39 -7.76 -12.12
N THR A 130 -16.32 -8.34 -13.32
CA THR A 130 -15.07 -8.42 -14.09
C THR A 130 -14.65 -7.06 -14.64
N LEU A 131 -15.60 -6.29 -15.18
CA LEU A 131 -15.34 -4.96 -15.71
C LEU A 131 -14.95 -3.98 -14.59
N MET A 132 -15.66 -3.97 -13.47
CA MET A 132 -15.29 -3.13 -12.32
C MET A 132 -13.88 -3.44 -11.82
N ARG A 133 -13.55 -4.72 -11.65
CA ARG A 133 -12.21 -5.15 -11.21
C ARG A 133 -11.11 -4.70 -12.17
N GLU A 134 -11.31 -4.85 -13.48
CA GLU A 134 -10.34 -4.42 -14.47
C GLU A 134 -10.23 -2.89 -14.55
N PHE A 135 -11.35 -2.17 -14.42
CA PHE A 135 -11.36 -0.72 -14.34
C PHE A 135 -10.53 -0.21 -13.17
N SER A 136 -10.81 -0.67 -11.95
CA SER A 136 -10.08 -0.25 -10.75
C SER A 136 -8.59 -0.60 -10.86
N ARG A 137 -8.24 -1.79 -11.38
CA ARG A 137 -6.84 -2.20 -11.62
C ARG A 137 -6.10 -1.25 -12.58
N ARG A 138 -6.76 -0.82 -13.66
CA ARG A 138 -6.16 0.08 -14.67
C ARG A 138 -6.02 1.51 -14.15
N ILE A 139 -7.02 2.02 -13.45
CA ILE A 139 -6.98 3.34 -12.83
C ILE A 139 -5.87 3.42 -11.79
N GLU A 140 -5.72 2.41 -10.96
CA GLU A 140 -4.68 2.36 -9.94
C GLU A 140 -3.28 2.29 -10.57
N ASN A 141 -3.07 1.44 -11.57
CA ASN A 141 -1.79 1.38 -12.31
C ASN A 141 -1.43 2.75 -12.94
N LYS A 142 -2.39 3.42 -13.59
CA LYS A 142 -2.19 4.76 -14.17
C LYS A 142 -1.87 5.81 -13.10
N THR A 143 -2.55 5.75 -11.95
CA THR A 143 -2.31 6.64 -10.81
C THR A 143 -0.93 6.41 -10.20
N ARG A 144 -0.51 5.16 -10.09
CA ARG A 144 0.81 4.78 -9.58
C ARG A 144 1.94 5.29 -10.48
N GLN A 145 1.83 5.12 -11.80
CA GLN A 145 2.82 5.68 -12.75
C GLN A 145 2.98 7.19 -12.61
N ARG A 146 1.87 7.91 -12.37
CA ARG A 146 1.92 9.36 -12.11
C ARG A 146 2.67 9.67 -10.81
N ARG A 147 2.42 8.95 -9.71
CA ARG A 147 3.13 9.15 -8.43
C ARG A 147 4.63 8.92 -8.55
N VAL A 148 5.06 7.84 -9.21
CA VAL A 148 6.49 7.54 -9.43
C VAL A 148 7.15 8.67 -10.20
N ARG A 149 6.56 9.11 -11.32
CA ARG A 149 7.06 10.23 -12.13
C ARG A 149 7.09 11.55 -11.36
N SER A 150 6.09 11.82 -10.50
CA SER A 150 6.08 13.01 -9.64
C SER A 150 7.16 12.98 -8.56
N GLN A 151 7.42 11.82 -7.95
CA GLN A 151 8.52 11.67 -6.98
C GLN A 151 9.89 11.82 -7.64
N GLU A 152 10.10 11.24 -8.82
CA GLU A 152 11.32 11.46 -9.62
C GLU A 152 11.52 12.96 -9.88
N ASN A 153 10.49 13.65 -10.37
CA ASN A 153 10.56 15.09 -10.63
C ASN A 153 10.84 15.92 -9.35
N LEU A 154 10.30 15.53 -8.20
CA LEU A 154 10.58 16.18 -6.91
C LEU A 154 12.04 15.96 -6.46
N PHE A 155 12.55 14.74 -6.65
CA PHE A 155 13.95 14.38 -6.38
C PHE A 155 14.92 15.11 -7.32
N PHE A 156 14.56 15.29 -8.59
CA PHE A 156 15.37 16.06 -9.54
C PHE A 156 15.29 17.58 -9.29
N SER A 157 14.15 18.08 -8.79
CA SER A 157 14.00 19.51 -8.48
C SER A 157 14.79 19.93 -7.24
N THR A 158 14.97 19.04 -6.26
CA THR A 158 15.80 19.29 -5.06
C THR A 158 17.30 19.17 -5.31
N LYS A 159 17.71 18.59 -6.46
CA LYS A 159 19.12 18.48 -6.89
C LYS A 159 19.60 19.64 -7.79
N ARG A 160 18.89 20.77 -7.87
CA ARG A 160 19.48 21.96 -8.51
C ARG A 160 20.43 22.63 -7.51
N PRO A 161 21.77 22.63 -7.72
CA PRO A 161 22.64 23.47 -6.93
C PRO A 161 22.22 24.92 -7.16
N LYS A 162 21.90 25.65 -6.09
CA LYS A 162 21.96 27.11 -6.16
C LYS A 162 23.42 27.44 -6.41
N PHE A 163 23.75 27.80 -7.65
CA PHE A 163 25.02 28.44 -7.97
C PHE A 163 25.05 29.76 -7.18
N ILE A 164 25.66 29.73 -5.99
CA ILE A 164 26.09 30.95 -5.32
C ILE A 164 27.37 31.35 -6.05
N GLY A 165 27.21 32.13 -7.11
CA GLY A 165 28.32 32.80 -7.76
C GLY A 165 28.87 33.86 -6.82
N ASN A 166 30.07 33.63 -6.31
CA ASN A 166 31.03 34.69 -6.06
C ASN A 166 32.41 34.10 -6.38
N PRO A 167 33.20 34.79 -7.22
CA PRO A 167 34.23 35.61 -6.60
C PRO A 167 34.43 36.98 -7.27
N SER A 168 34.83 37.93 -6.42
CA SER A 168 35.63 39.13 -6.69
C SER A 168 36.52 39.08 -7.93
N SER A 169 36.48 40.14 -8.76
CA SER A 169 37.63 40.75 -9.47
C SER A 169 37.20 41.97 -10.30
N GLN A 170 37.41 43.17 -9.75
CA GLN A 170 37.94 44.43 -10.35
C GLN A 170 37.41 45.63 -9.58
#